data_AF-A0A522DHL2-F1
#
_entry.id   AF-A0A522DHL2-F1
#
_cell.length_a   1.000
_cell.length_b   1.000
_cell.length_c   1.000
_cell.angle_alpha   90.00
_cell.angle_beta   90.00
_cell.angle_gamma   90.00
#
_symmetry.space_group_name_H-M   'P 1'
#
loop_
_entity.id
_entity.type
_entity.pdbx_description
1 polymer ?
#
loop_
_entity_poly.entity_id
_entity_poly.type
_entity_poly.pdbx_seq_one_letter_code
_entity_poly.pdbx_strand_id
1 'polypeptide(L)'
;MPFELTCHRLGDYTVPLAPARPDREIFDRNRHAYRCLPVSTANAAGWEMLCPTGVTIEWDGGPSIDALTITPDDPADRRFALSNFAQGIVTFETGWLFRSSPGYSLWAIASPNQPKDGICALSGIIESDWLPYPFTMNWQLTRPGKVRFEAGEAFCFITPTQLQEIQACEPLELKIGDAPEVQADLAAWTHDRRAFLERLSAGDPDATKTPWRRFYFKGAQAPGAVSPSPEQHINKLRTKAPQLVEREPSPPSTFHVDGVLPSGRSPREVRTAAEAAALGFLLVEDLVAPDVCDDLVAFYEAHPEQLGSDHRDPYWNNRIIQYPDVAQTDVVRAT
;
A
#
# COMPACT_ATOMS: atom_id res chain seq x y z
N MET A 1 13.20 -2.35 16.55
CA MET A 1 13.65 -2.61 15.17
C MET A 1 13.28 -1.40 14.34
N PRO A 2 14.14 -0.91 13.43
CA PRO A 2 13.74 0.14 12.50
C PRO A 2 12.59 -0.36 11.60
N PHE A 3 11.75 0.56 11.12
CA PHE A 3 10.74 0.25 10.11
C PHE A 3 11.40 -0.30 8.84
N GLU A 4 10.84 -1.38 8.30
CA GLU A 4 11.26 -2.02 7.06
C GLU A 4 10.09 -2.03 6.06
N LEU A 5 10.42 -1.75 4.79
CA LEU A 5 9.48 -1.82 3.67
C LEU A 5 10.14 -2.58 2.52
N THR A 6 9.63 -3.77 2.23
CA THR A 6 10.05 -4.56 1.08
C THR A 6 9.10 -4.31 -0.09
N CYS A 7 9.66 -4.03 -1.26
CA CYS A 7 8.90 -3.76 -2.48
C CYS A 7 9.13 -4.89 -3.48
N HIS A 8 8.14 -5.77 -3.65
CA HIS A 8 8.22 -6.90 -4.57
C HIS A 8 7.69 -6.50 -5.95
N ARG A 9 8.48 -6.77 -6.99
CA ARG A 9 8.02 -6.65 -8.38
C ARG A 9 7.16 -7.87 -8.72
N LEU A 10 5.97 -7.65 -9.25
CA LEU A 10 5.07 -8.75 -9.64
C LEU A 10 5.40 -9.39 -10.99
N GLY A 11 6.23 -8.72 -11.78
CA GLY A 11 6.74 -9.20 -13.06
C GLY A 11 7.66 -8.16 -13.67
N ASP A 12 7.78 -8.17 -15.00
CA ASP A 12 8.62 -7.22 -15.72
C ASP A 12 8.03 -5.80 -15.73
N TYR A 13 6.72 -5.68 -15.53
CA TYR A 13 6.02 -4.41 -15.44
C TYR A 13 5.96 -3.90 -14.00
N THR A 14 6.59 -2.75 -13.75
CA THR A 14 6.42 -1.96 -12.52
C THR A 14 6.52 -0.47 -12.83
N VAL A 15 5.76 0.35 -12.12
CA VAL A 15 5.91 1.81 -12.23
C VAL A 15 7.16 2.28 -11.47
N PRO A 16 7.84 3.35 -11.91
CA PRO A 16 8.95 3.92 -11.16
C PRO A 16 8.53 4.31 -9.73
N LEU A 17 9.33 3.92 -8.74
CA LEU A 17 9.14 4.24 -7.33
C LEU A 17 10.34 5.05 -6.84
N ALA A 18 10.10 6.25 -6.32
CA ALA A 18 11.16 7.19 -5.93
C ALA A 18 10.88 7.84 -4.57
N PRO A 19 11.92 8.29 -3.83
CA PRO A 19 11.74 9.17 -2.68
C PRO A 19 11.01 10.44 -3.08
N ALA A 20 10.00 10.81 -2.30
CA ALA A 20 9.31 12.06 -2.52
C ALA A 20 10.24 13.26 -2.20
N ARG A 21 10.17 14.29 -3.03
CA ARG A 21 10.96 15.52 -2.84
C ARG A 21 10.18 16.53 -2.01
N PRO A 22 10.83 17.42 -1.23
CA PRO A 22 10.09 18.48 -0.54
C PRO A 22 9.55 19.55 -1.49
N ASP A 23 10.16 19.67 -2.69
CA ASP A 23 9.86 20.70 -3.67
C ASP A 23 8.58 20.36 -4.47
N ARG A 24 7.79 21.38 -4.78
CA ARG A 24 6.62 21.31 -5.66
C ARG A 24 6.65 22.48 -6.63
N GLU A 25 6.35 22.20 -7.89
CA GLU A 25 6.32 23.20 -8.96
C GLU A 25 5.37 24.37 -8.62
N ILE A 26 4.22 24.07 -7.98
CA ILE A 26 3.25 25.08 -7.56
C ILE A 26 3.86 26.13 -6.60
N PHE A 27 4.94 25.80 -5.89
CA PHE A 27 5.63 26.69 -4.97
C PHE A 27 6.80 27.44 -5.62
N ASP A 28 7.18 27.13 -6.86
CA ASP A 28 8.26 27.85 -7.55
C ASP A 28 7.89 29.32 -7.80
N ARG A 29 6.61 29.59 -8.01
CA ARG A 29 6.06 30.95 -8.13
C ARG A 29 5.90 31.67 -6.79
N ASN A 30 5.96 30.96 -5.66
CA ASN A 30 5.87 31.51 -4.32
C ASN A 30 6.75 30.74 -3.33
N ARG A 31 8.06 30.96 -3.41
CA ARG A 31 9.05 30.26 -2.58
C ARG A 31 8.87 30.51 -1.07
N HIS A 32 8.07 31.50 -0.67
CA HIS A 32 7.70 31.70 0.74
C HIS A 32 6.85 30.55 1.30
N ALA A 33 6.18 29.76 0.45
CA ALA A 33 5.48 28.55 0.87
C ALA A 33 6.40 27.56 1.60
N TYR A 34 7.68 27.47 1.20
CA TYR A 34 8.69 26.65 1.87
C TYR A 34 9.09 27.14 3.27
N ARG A 35 8.61 28.31 3.73
CA ARG A 35 8.73 28.74 5.13
C ARG A 35 7.72 28.01 6.03
N CYS A 36 6.74 27.33 5.45
CA CYS A 36 5.85 26.42 6.13
C CYS A 36 6.55 25.05 6.23
N LEU A 37 7.27 24.81 7.34
CA LEU A 37 7.94 23.52 7.56
C LEU A 37 6.98 22.32 7.42
N PRO A 38 5.73 22.36 7.94
CA PRO A 38 4.79 21.24 7.81
C PRO A 38 4.56 20.84 6.35
N VAL A 39 4.45 21.81 5.44
CA VAL A 39 4.26 21.57 4.01
C VAL A 39 5.47 20.86 3.41
N SER A 40 6.68 21.37 3.64
CA SER A 40 7.90 20.75 3.10
C SER A 40 8.19 19.38 3.70
N THR A 41 7.84 19.16 4.97
CA THR A 41 7.97 17.86 5.63
C THR A 41 6.98 16.86 5.04
N ALA A 42 5.70 17.24 4.90
CA ALA A 42 4.67 16.37 4.31
C ALA A 42 5.03 15.93 2.89
N ASN A 43 5.53 16.85 2.07
CA ASN A 43 5.97 16.56 0.69
C ASN A 43 7.05 15.49 0.59
N ALA A 44 7.89 15.33 1.62
CA ALA A 44 9.02 14.42 1.65
C ALA A 44 8.81 13.22 2.59
N ALA A 45 7.63 13.06 3.18
CA ALA A 45 7.34 12.06 4.21
C ALA A 45 6.95 10.69 3.64
N GLY A 46 7.55 10.28 2.52
CA GLY A 46 7.16 9.04 1.86
C GLY A 46 7.85 8.82 0.52
N TRP A 47 7.21 8.03 -0.32
CA TRP A 47 7.66 7.67 -1.65
C TRP A 47 6.56 7.93 -2.68
N GLU A 48 6.95 8.31 -3.88
CA GLU A 48 6.07 8.56 -5.02
C GLU A 48 6.21 7.43 -6.04
N MET A 49 5.06 6.97 -6.53
CA MET A 49 4.97 6.17 -7.75
C MET A 49 4.65 7.10 -8.92
N LEU A 50 5.45 6.98 -9.98
CA LEU A 50 5.45 7.90 -11.11
C LEU A 50 4.83 7.25 -12.34
N CYS A 51 4.20 8.05 -13.20
CA CYS A 51 3.69 7.58 -14.47
C CYS A 51 4.86 7.08 -15.35
N PRO A 52 4.87 5.82 -15.82
CA PRO A 52 5.91 5.33 -16.73
C PRO A 52 5.85 6.00 -18.10
N THR A 53 4.65 6.40 -18.52
CA THR A 53 4.36 7.11 -19.77
C THR A 53 3.36 8.23 -19.52
N GLY A 54 3.24 9.17 -20.47
CA GLY A 54 2.15 10.14 -20.46
C GLY A 54 0.82 9.44 -20.73
N VAL A 55 -0.24 9.83 -20.05
CA VAL A 55 -1.58 9.25 -20.26
C VAL A 55 -2.65 10.32 -20.22
N THR A 56 -3.52 10.27 -21.23
CA THR A 56 -4.71 11.10 -21.32
C THR A 56 -5.92 10.31 -20.85
N ILE A 57 -6.72 10.89 -19.98
CA ILE A 57 -7.97 10.34 -19.48
C ILE A 57 -9.08 11.32 -19.84
N GLU A 58 -10.09 10.84 -20.53
CA GLU A 58 -11.24 11.62 -20.97
C GLU A 58 -12.53 10.95 -20.52
N TRP A 59 -13.40 11.70 -19.87
CA TRP A 59 -14.70 11.24 -19.39
C TRP A 59 -15.82 12.08 -20.00
N ASP A 60 -16.79 11.43 -20.61
CA ASP A 60 -17.94 12.11 -21.24
C ASP A 60 -19.07 12.48 -20.25
N GLY A 61 -18.94 12.08 -18.98
CA GLY A 61 -19.97 12.28 -17.95
C GLY A 61 -20.94 11.10 -17.79
N GLY A 62 -20.80 10.08 -18.63
CA GLY A 62 -21.61 8.87 -18.59
C GLY A 62 -21.34 8.01 -17.35
N PRO A 63 -22.32 7.21 -16.92
CA PRO A 63 -22.23 6.44 -15.68
C PRO A 63 -21.51 5.09 -15.86
N SER A 64 -21.20 4.66 -17.08
CA SER A 64 -20.65 3.34 -17.41
C SER A 64 -19.12 3.31 -17.39
N ILE A 65 -18.55 2.11 -17.49
CA ILE A 65 -17.10 1.90 -17.61
C ILE A 65 -16.57 2.49 -18.93
N ASP A 66 -17.33 2.32 -20.02
CA ASP A 66 -16.97 2.78 -21.36
C ASP A 66 -17.08 4.31 -21.56
N ALA A 67 -17.65 5.03 -20.59
CA ALA A 67 -17.70 6.49 -20.56
C ALA A 67 -16.29 7.12 -20.40
N LEU A 68 -15.31 6.32 -19.96
CA LEU A 68 -13.93 6.74 -19.73
C LEU A 68 -13.03 6.22 -20.85
N THR A 69 -12.45 7.13 -21.63
CA THR A 69 -11.42 6.82 -22.63
C THR A 69 -10.03 7.10 -22.06
N ILE A 70 -9.16 6.10 -22.07
CA ILE A 70 -7.77 6.20 -21.61
C ILE A 70 -6.84 5.99 -22.80
N THR A 71 -5.98 6.98 -23.06
CA THR A 71 -5.01 6.96 -24.17
C THR A 71 -3.60 7.19 -23.64
N PRO A 72 -2.77 6.13 -23.47
CA PRO A 72 -1.37 6.29 -23.17
C PRO A 72 -0.60 6.78 -24.41
N ASP A 73 0.49 7.53 -24.20
CA ASP A 73 1.37 7.98 -25.28
C ASP A 73 2.11 6.79 -25.90
N ASP A 74 2.51 5.81 -25.08
CA ASP A 74 3.03 4.53 -25.54
C ASP A 74 1.93 3.44 -25.49
N PRO A 75 1.51 2.89 -26.64
CA PRO A 75 0.55 1.79 -26.70
C PRO A 75 0.97 0.51 -25.94
N ALA A 76 2.26 0.32 -25.64
CA ALA A 76 2.74 -0.80 -24.84
C ALA A 76 2.30 -0.71 -23.37
N ASP A 77 2.05 0.51 -22.86
CA ASP A 77 1.72 0.78 -21.46
C ASP A 77 0.21 0.83 -21.19
N ARG A 78 -0.61 0.20 -22.03
CA ARG A 78 -2.08 0.11 -21.84
C ARG A 78 -2.50 -0.50 -20.51
N ARG A 79 -1.63 -1.27 -19.85
CA ARG A 79 -1.88 -1.86 -18.53
C ARG A 79 -1.74 -0.85 -17.39
N PHE A 80 -1.12 0.30 -17.62
CA PHE A 80 -0.86 1.30 -16.59
C PHE A 80 -2.14 1.93 -16.03
N ALA A 81 -3.11 2.23 -16.89
CA ALA A 81 -4.34 2.90 -16.51
C ALA A 81 -5.54 2.21 -17.16
N LEU A 82 -6.55 1.89 -16.34
CA LEU A 82 -7.71 1.09 -16.71
C LEU A 82 -9.01 1.77 -16.25
N SER A 83 -10.12 1.46 -16.93
CA SER A 83 -11.47 1.81 -16.48
C SER A 83 -12.09 0.56 -15.87
N ASN A 84 -12.18 0.50 -14.54
CA ASN A 84 -12.70 -0.68 -13.82
C ASN A 84 -13.94 -0.40 -12.96
N PHE A 85 -14.17 0.86 -12.56
CA PHE A 85 -15.18 1.21 -11.54
C PHE A 85 -16.33 2.10 -12.06
N ALA A 86 -16.33 2.45 -13.34
CA ALA A 86 -17.29 3.37 -13.95
C ALA A 86 -17.25 4.79 -13.31
N GLN A 87 -18.27 5.63 -13.56
CA GLN A 87 -18.45 6.94 -12.89
C GLN A 87 -17.22 7.87 -12.97
N GLY A 88 -16.47 7.82 -14.07
CA GLY A 88 -15.28 8.65 -14.27
C GLY A 88 -14.09 8.26 -13.39
N ILE A 89 -14.03 7.04 -12.88
CA ILE A 89 -12.91 6.54 -12.07
C ILE A 89 -11.88 5.83 -12.96
N VAL A 90 -10.67 6.36 -13.00
CA VAL A 90 -9.49 5.69 -13.55
C VAL A 90 -8.78 4.89 -12.45
N THR A 91 -8.28 3.72 -12.81
CA THR A 91 -7.50 2.83 -11.96
C THR A 91 -6.09 2.72 -12.49
N PHE A 92 -5.09 3.10 -11.69
CA PHE A 92 -3.68 2.96 -12.01
C PHE A 92 -3.08 1.70 -11.38
N GLU A 93 -2.49 0.84 -12.22
CA GLU A 93 -1.76 -0.34 -11.80
C GLU A 93 -0.33 0.02 -11.36
N THR A 94 0.06 -0.46 -10.19
CA THR A 94 1.39 -0.17 -9.61
C THR A 94 2.46 -1.16 -10.07
N GLY A 95 2.09 -2.43 -10.27
CA GLY A 95 3.04 -3.54 -10.47
C GLY A 95 3.81 -3.94 -9.21
N TRP A 96 3.51 -3.33 -8.06
CA TRP A 96 4.21 -3.56 -6.80
C TRP A 96 3.34 -4.31 -5.80
N LEU A 97 3.95 -5.26 -5.08
CA LEU A 97 3.44 -5.79 -3.83
C LEU A 97 4.34 -5.29 -2.70
N PHE A 98 3.77 -4.53 -1.77
CA PHE A 98 4.50 -3.95 -0.65
C PHE A 98 4.34 -4.82 0.60
N ARG A 99 5.44 -5.00 1.34
CA ARG A 99 5.47 -5.64 2.66
C ARG A 99 6.11 -4.71 3.69
N SER A 100 5.31 -4.17 4.60
CA SER A 100 5.78 -3.36 5.72
C SER A 100 6.10 -4.22 6.95
N SER A 101 6.83 -3.66 7.92
CA SER A 101 6.96 -4.25 9.24
C SER A 101 5.60 -4.55 9.89
N PRO A 102 5.48 -5.60 10.71
CA PRO A 102 4.25 -5.90 11.46
C PRO A 102 3.67 -4.69 12.19
N GLY A 103 2.36 -4.49 12.11
CA GLY A 103 1.64 -3.37 12.74
C GLY A 103 1.75 -2.05 11.99
N TYR A 104 2.33 -2.04 10.78
CA TYR A 104 2.31 -0.89 9.89
C TYR A 104 1.47 -1.17 8.66
N SER A 105 0.67 -0.18 8.29
CA SER A 105 -0.03 -0.08 7.01
C SER A 105 0.63 0.99 6.13
N LEU A 106 0.35 0.96 4.83
CA LEU A 106 0.67 2.06 3.93
C LEU A 106 -0.58 2.88 3.63
N TRP A 107 -0.49 4.19 3.77
CA TRP A 107 -1.50 5.12 3.30
C TRP A 107 -1.13 5.60 1.90
N ALA A 108 -1.93 5.21 0.91
CA ALA A 108 -1.83 5.65 -0.48
C ALA A 108 -2.72 6.87 -0.73
N ILE A 109 -2.11 7.97 -1.17
CA ILE A 109 -2.77 9.26 -1.43
C ILE A 109 -2.23 9.87 -2.74
N ALA A 110 -2.79 10.99 -3.20
CA ALA A 110 -2.09 11.85 -4.16
C ALA A 110 -0.81 12.43 -3.54
N SER A 111 0.17 12.78 -4.36
CA SER A 111 1.35 13.50 -3.85
C SER A 111 0.92 14.77 -3.08
N PRO A 112 1.36 14.94 -1.82
CA PRO A 112 0.98 16.09 -1.01
C PRO A 112 1.29 17.41 -1.71
N ASN A 113 0.40 18.39 -1.58
CA ASN A 113 0.59 19.72 -2.16
C ASN A 113 0.86 19.72 -3.68
N GLN A 114 0.28 18.77 -4.41
CA GLN A 114 0.32 18.70 -5.88
C GLN A 114 -1.10 18.55 -6.45
N PRO A 115 -1.96 19.59 -6.32
CA PRO A 115 -3.32 19.52 -6.80
C PRO A 115 -3.35 19.39 -8.33
N LYS A 116 -4.26 18.57 -8.84
CA LYS A 116 -4.50 18.40 -10.28
C LYS A 116 -5.94 18.80 -10.59
N ASP A 117 -6.13 19.73 -11.51
CA ASP A 117 -7.46 20.21 -11.84
C ASP A 117 -8.27 19.14 -12.57
N GLY A 118 -9.58 19.10 -12.28
CA GLY A 118 -10.53 18.20 -12.92
C GLY A 118 -10.55 16.78 -12.39
N ILE A 119 -9.61 16.38 -11.52
CA ILE A 119 -9.53 15.01 -11.00
C ILE A 119 -9.09 14.98 -9.53
N CYS A 120 -9.59 14.03 -8.76
CA CYS A 120 -9.24 13.85 -7.35
C CYS A 120 -8.79 12.41 -7.09
N ALA A 121 -7.72 12.25 -6.31
CA ALA A 121 -7.28 10.94 -5.86
C ALA A 121 -8.23 10.35 -4.81
N LEU A 122 -8.56 9.08 -4.99
CA LEU A 122 -9.26 8.29 -3.97
C LEU A 122 -8.20 7.66 -3.07
N SER A 123 -8.13 8.17 -1.84
CA SER A 123 -7.13 7.73 -0.86
C SER A 123 -7.50 6.37 -0.26
N GLY A 124 -6.51 5.52 -0.02
CA GLY A 124 -6.72 4.18 0.54
C GLY A 124 -5.64 3.82 1.56
N ILE A 125 -6.00 2.96 2.53
CA ILE A 125 -5.04 2.37 3.47
C ILE A 125 -4.92 0.89 3.17
N ILE A 126 -3.68 0.41 3.15
CA ILE A 126 -3.31 -0.95 2.77
C ILE A 126 -2.63 -1.57 3.99
N GLU A 127 -3.20 -2.65 4.52
CA GLU A 127 -2.61 -3.47 5.59
C GLU A 127 -1.44 -4.31 5.05
N SER A 128 -0.41 -3.62 4.55
CA SER A 128 0.72 -4.18 3.81
C SER A 128 1.62 -5.08 4.64
N ASP A 129 1.41 -5.17 5.95
CA ASP A 129 2.13 -6.11 6.79
C ASP A 129 1.66 -7.56 6.57
N TRP A 130 0.38 -7.78 6.26
CA TRP A 130 -0.18 -9.12 6.01
C TRP A 130 -0.83 -9.32 4.64
N LEU A 131 -1.27 -8.26 3.96
CA LEU A 131 -1.98 -8.37 2.69
C LEU A 131 -1.14 -9.06 1.58
N PRO A 132 -1.60 -10.16 0.96
CA PRO A 132 -0.81 -10.94 0.01
C PRO A 132 -0.97 -10.52 -1.45
N TYR A 133 -1.62 -9.40 -1.74
CA TYR A 133 -1.91 -8.94 -3.09
C TYR A 133 -1.61 -7.43 -3.24
N PRO A 134 -1.36 -6.96 -4.49
CA PRO A 134 -1.11 -5.55 -4.75
C PRO A 134 -2.36 -4.69 -4.53
N PHE A 135 -2.15 -3.38 -4.56
CA PHE A 135 -3.22 -2.40 -4.65
C PHE A 135 -3.09 -1.57 -5.92
N THR A 136 -4.20 -0.95 -6.31
CA THR A 136 -4.27 0.05 -7.38
C THR A 136 -4.52 1.43 -6.80
N MET A 137 -4.02 2.47 -7.48
CA MET A 137 -4.35 3.86 -7.12
C MET A 137 -5.51 4.34 -7.98
N ASN A 138 -6.60 4.80 -7.37
CA ASN A 138 -7.77 5.25 -8.11
C ASN A 138 -7.90 6.76 -8.07
N TRP A 139 -8.34 7.35 -9.18
CA TRP A 139 -8.64 8.78 -9.26
C TRP A 139 -9.99 8.98 -9.94
N GLN A 140 -10.80 9.90 -9.43
CA GLN A 140 -12.11 10.23 -9.95
C GLN A 140 -12.11 11.59 -10.64
N LEU A 141 -12.56 11.64 -11.89
CA LEU A 141 -12.83 12.91 -12.56
C LEU A 141 -14.00 13.60 -11.84
N THR A 142 -13.79 14.87 -11.50
CA THR A 142 -14.77 15.68 -10.75
C THR A 142 -15.80 16.35 -11.65
N ARG A 143 -15.58 16.29 -12.97
CA ARG A 143 -16.45 16.81 -14.02
C ARG A 143 -16.09 16.14 -15.36
N PRO A 144 -17.03 16.07 -16.33
CA PRO A 144 -16.71 15.64 -17.68
C PRO A 144 -15.59 16.49 -18.28
N GLY A 145 -14.77 15.88 -19.12
CA GLY A 145 -13.63 16.52 -19.76
C GLY A 145 -12.38 15.65 -19.76
N LYS A 146 -11.25 16.30 -20.00
CA LYS A 146 -9.98 15.64 -20.26
C LYS A 146 -8.93 16.07 -19.24
N VAL A 147 -8.21 15.10 -18.68
CA VAL A 147 -7.08 15.29 -17.78
C VAL A 147 -5.90 14.49 -18.30
N ARG A 148 -4.69 15.05 -18.20
CA ARG A 148 -3.46 14.41 -18.66
C ARG A 148 -2.46 14.30 -17.53
N PHE A 149 -1.90 13.11 -17.36
CA PHE A 149 -0.71 12.89 -16.54
C PHE A 149 0.52 12.81 -17.45
N GLU A 150 1.58 13.50 -17.10
CA GLU A 150 2.83 13.44 -17.86
C GLU A 150 3.72 12.27 -17.41
N ALA A 151 4.60 11.79 -18.29
CA ALA A 151 5.61 10.81 -17.91
C ALA A 151 6.48 11.36 -16.77
N GLY A 152 6.70 10.55 -15.73
CA GLY A 152 7.42 10.96 -14.52
C GLY A 152 6.59 11.79 -13.52
N GLU A 153 5.33 12.12 -13.84
CA GLU A 153 4.42 12.75 -12.88
C GLU A 153 4.01 11.75 -11.79
N ALA A 154 3.95 12.18 -10.53
CA ALA A 154 3.49 11.34 -9.44
C ALA A 154 1.96 11.14 -9.52
N PHE A 155 1.52 9.88 -9.61
CA PHE A 155 0.08 9.53 -9.54
C PHE A 155 -0.31 8.95 -8.18
N CYS A 156 0.67 8.50 -7.38
CA CYS A 156 0.43 7.96 -6.05
C CYS A 156 1.62 8.30 -5.13
N PHE A 157 1.31 8.52 -3.86
CA PHE A 157 2.26 8.71 -2.78
C PHE A 157 1.91 7.74 -1.65
N ILE A 158 2.92 7.05 -1.10
CA ILE A 158 2.77 6.14 0.02
C ILE A 158 3.56 6.60 1.24
N THR A 159 2.92 6.55 2.41
CA THR A 159 3.54 6.79 3.71
C THR A 159 3.14 5.71 4.71
N PRO A 160 4.04 5.24 5.58
CA PRO A 160 3.67 4.33 6.67
C PRO A 160 2.69 5.01 7.64
N THR A 161 1.77 4.22 8.18
CA THR A 161 0.84 4.60 9.25
C THR A 161 0.57 3.38 10.13
N GLN A 162 0.13 3.61 11.37
CA GLN A 162 -0.21 2.54 12.32
C GLN A 162 -1.68 2.64 12.70
N LEU A 163 -2.51 1.79 12.11
CA LEU A 163 -3.96 1.83 12.31
C LEU A 163 -4.35 1.47 13.75
N GLN A 164 -3.63 0.53 14.36
CA GLN A 164 -3.89 0.08 15.72
C GLN A 164 -3.65 1.21 16.72
N GLU A 165 -2.60 2.03 16.52
CA GLU A 165 -2.32 3.21 17.35
C GLU A 165 -3.40 4.28 17.17
N ILE A 166 -3.88 4.50 15.93
CA ILE A 166 -5.00 5.42 15.66
C ILE A 166 -6.27 4.92 16.38
N GLN A 167 -6.55 3.62 16.30
CA GLN A 167 -7.72 3.00 16.92
C GLN A 167 -7.65 3.01 18.45
N ALA A 168 -6.46 2.82 19.02
CA ALA A 168 -6.24 2.81 20.47
C ALA A 168 -6.13 4.22 21.09
N CYS A 169 -5.98 5.25 20.26
CA CYS A 169 -5.86 6.62 20.73
C CYS A 169 -7.17 7.09 21.39
N GLU A 170 -7.07 7.55 22.65
CA GLU A 170 -8.14 8.23 23.38
C GLU A 170 -7.80 9.72 23.50
N PRO A 171 -8.35 10.61 22.64
CA PRO A 171 -8.05 12.03 22.70
C PRO A 171 -8.54 12.66 24.01
N LEU A 172 -7.67 13.41 24.69
CA LEU A 172 -8.02 14.16 25.90
C LEU A 172 -8.26 15.64 25.57
N GLU A 173 -9.36 16.19 26.07
CA GLU A 173 -9.65 17.62 26.00
C GLU A 173 -9.30 18.27 27.35
N LEU A 174 -8.39 19.24 27.34
CA LEU A 174 -7.99 20.02 28.51
C LEU A 174 -8.17 21.50 28.22
N LYS A 175 -8.62 22.27 29.21
CA LYS A 175 -8.60 23.73 29.11
C LYS A 175 -7.17 24.20 29.27
N ILE A 176 -6.78 25.25 28.53
CA ILE A 176 -5.45 25.82 28.62
C ILE A 176 -5.11 26.29 30.06
N GLY A 177 -6.11 26.73 30.83
CA GLY A 177 -5.93 27.15 32.22
C GLY A 177 -5.60 26.02 33.19
N ASP A 178 -5.85 24.76 32.81
CA ASP A 178 -5.52 23.57 33.59
C ASP A 178 -4.13 23.01 33.23
N ALA A 179 -3.43 23.65 32.27
CA ALA A 179 -2.10 23.27 31.79
C ALA A 179 -1.13 24.47 31.90
N PRO A 180 -0.67 24.83 33.12
CA PRO A 180 0.05 26.08 33.37
C PRO A 180 1.35 26.22 32.56
N GLU A 181 2.07 25.13 32.31
CA GLU A 181 3.29 25.14 31.49
C GLU A 181 2.97 25.46 30.02
N VAL A 182 1.97 24.79 29.45
CA VAL A 182 1.51 25.03 28.07
C VAL A 182 0.97 26.45 27.92
N GLN A 183 0.23 26.94 28.93
CA GLN A 183 -0.26 28.31 28.98
C GLN A 183 0.89 29.33 29.00
N ALA A 184 1.92 29.08 29.81
CA ALA A 184 3.09 29.95 29.91
C ALA A 184 3.87 30.01 28.59
N ASP A 185 4.09 28.87 27.93
CA ASP A 185 4.75 28.80 26.63
C ASP A 185 3.94 29.53 25.55
N LEU A 186 2.61 29.33 25.52
CA LEU A 186 1.72 30.03 24.60
C LEU A 186 1.75 31.55 24.84
N ALA A 187 1.78 31.97 26.10
CA ALA A 187 1.88 33.39 26.46
C ALA A 187 3.22 33.99 26.02
N ALA A 188 4.34 33.29 26.24
CA ALA A 188 5.67 33.70 25.80
C ALA A 188 5.74 33.85 24.28
N TRP A 189 5.26 32.84 23.55
CA TRP A 189 5.16 32.91 22.10
C TRP A 189 4.27 34.05 21.61
N THR A 190 3.12 34.28 22.26
CA THR A 190 2.18 35.35 21.89
C THR A 190 2.79 36.72 22.11
N HIS A 191 3.44 36.93 23.25
CA HIS A 191 4.13 38.18 23.59
C HIS A 191 5.23 38.48 22.58
N ASP A 192 6.12 37.51 22.35
CA ASP A 192 7.15 37.63 21.35
C ASP A 192 6.50 37.94 19.99
N ARG A 193 5.61 37.08 19.46
CA ARG A 193 4.96 37.30 18.16
C ARG A 193 4.39 38.70 17.98
N ARG A 194 3.69 39.25 18.99
CA ARG A 194 3.17 40.62 18.98
C ARG A 194 4.28 41.66 18.83
N ALA A 195 5.30 41.62 19.68
CA ALA A 195 6.41 42.57 19.65
C ALA A 195 7.13 42.62 18.29
N PHE A 196 7.24 41.49 17.59
CA PHE A 196 7.82 41.47 16.24
C PHE A 196 6.92 42.00 15.16
N LEU A 197 5.61 41.75 15.24
CA LEU A 197 4.67 42.35 14.30
C LEU A 197 4.66 43.88 14.43
N GLU A 198 4.76 44.39 15.66
CA GLU A 198 4.90 45.82 15.93
C GLU A 198 6.20 46.39 15.33
N ARG A 199 7.34 45.74 15.57
CA ARG A 199 8.63 46.14 14.97
C ARG A 199 8.62 46.06 13.44
N LEU A 200 8.03 45.01 12.87
CA LEU A 200 7.91 44.83 11.42
C LEU A 200 7.05 45.94 10.81
N SER A 201 5.94 46.29 11.44
CA SER A 201 5.06 47.39 11.03
C SER A 201 5.76 48.76 11.12
N ALA A 202 6.59 48.95 12.16
CA ALA A 202 7.39 50.16 12.34
C ALA A 202 8.59 50.29 11.37
N GLY A 203 8.79 49.33 10.46
CA GLY A 203 9.89 49.36 9.50
C GLY A 203 11.27 49.12 10.11
N ASP A 204 11.34 48.45 11.27
CA ASP A 204 12.60 48.12 11.92
C ASP A 204 13.54 47.36 10.95
N PRO A 205 14.77 47.85 10.70
CA PRO A 205 15.69 47.25 9.73
C PRO A 205 16.03 45.78 10.01
N ASP A 206 16.07 45.36 11.27
CA ASP A 206 16.41 43.97 11.63
C ASP A 206 15.20 43.05 11.47
N ALA A 207 13.99 43.54 11.79
CA ALA A 207 12.75 42.79 11.59
C ALA A 207 12.40 42.65 10.10
N THR A 208 12.67 43.68 9.29
CA THR A 208 12.42 43.68 7.84
C THR A 208 13.43 42.84 7.06
N LYS A 209 14.69 42.78 7.48
CA LYS A 209 15.70 41.87 6.90
C LYS A 209 15.37 40.40 7.12
N THR A 210 14.75 40.06 8.25
CA THR A 210 14.32 38.68 8.58
C THR A 210 12.85 38.67 8.97
N PRO A 211 11.90 38.73 8.01
CA PRO A 211 10.46 38.84 8.28
C PRO A 211 9.84 37.54 8.82
N TRP A 212 10.65 36.66 9.41
CA TRP A 212 10.27 35.33 9.84
C TRP A 212 11.12 34.84 11.02
N ARG A 213 10.49 34.48 12.14
CA ARG A 213 11.16 34.12 13.41
C ARG A 213 11.89 32.77 13.42
N ARG A 214 11.46 31.82 12.56
CA ARG A 214 12.08 30.50 12.35
C ARG A 214 12.17 29.55 13.57
N PHE A 215 11.49 29.82 14.69
CA PHE A 215 11.55 28.96 15.89
C PHE A 215 11.25 27.49 15.59
N TYR A 216 10.10 27.21 14.95
CA TYR A 216 9.77 25.86 14.53
C TYR A 216 10.78 25.28 13.53
N PHE A 217 11.35 26.08 12.63
CA PHE A 217 12.39 25.59 11.71
C PHE A 217 13.71 25.22 12.41
N LYS A 218 14.02 25.89 13.51
CA LYS A 218 15.22 25.65 14.32
C LYS A 218 14.99 24.59 15.40
N GLY A 219 13.76 24.18 15.66
CA GLY A 219 13.44 23.36 16.82
C GLY A 219 13.70 24.12 18.12
N ALA A 220 13.43 25.42 18.14
CA ALA A 220 13.67 26.29 19.29
C ALA A 220 12.35 26.79 19.88
N GLN A 221 12.34 27.04 21.19
CA GLN A 221 11.23 27.69 21.87
C GLN A 221 11.27 29.21 21.73
N ALA A 222 10.12 29.86 21.98
CA ALA A 222 10.06 31.31 22.07
C ALA A 222 10.86 31.81 23.29
N PRO A 223 11.47 33.01 23.22
CA PRO A 223 12.07 33.63 24.40
C PRO A 223 11.08 33.73 25.56
N GLY A 224 11.46 33.25 26.75
CA GLY A 224 10.60 33.23 27.93
C GLY A 224 9.67 32.03 28.03
N ALA A 225 9.73 31.08 27.09
CA ALA A 225 9.10 29.76 27.25
C ALA A 225 9.74 29.02 28.44
N VAL A 226 8.93 28.22 29.14
CA VAL A 226 9.34 27.42 30.28
C VAL A 226 9.70 26.00 29.86
N SER A 227 9.08 25.48 28.79
CA SER A 227 9.44 24.17 28.25
C SER A 227 10.80 24.21 27.58
N PRO A 228 11.57 23.10 27.63
CA PRO A 228 12.81 22.98 26.87
C PRO A 228 12.53 22.91 25.36
N SER A 229 13.55 23.23 24.57
CA SER A 229 13.53 22.90 23.15
C SER A 229 13.63 21.38 22.98
N PRO A 230 12.98 20.79 21.96
CA PRO A 230 12.98 19.36 21.74
C PRO A 230 14.41 18.83 21.49
N GLU A 231 14.72 17.67 22.06
CA GLU A 231 15.99 16.97 21.79
C GLU A 231 16.07 16.48 20.34
N GLN A 232 14.91 16.13 19.77
CA GLN A 232 14.78 15.65 18.40
C GLN A 232 13.83 16.56 17.62
N HIS A 233 14.34 17.19 16.57
CA HIS A 233 13.55 18.04 15.67
C HIS A 233 13.93 17.80 14.22
N ILE A 234 12.92 17.57 13.38
CA ILE A 234 13.11 17.32 11.95
C ILE A 234 12.76 18.60 11.19
N ASN A 235 13.77 19.25 10.61
CA ASN A 235 13.58 20.38 9.70
C ASN A 235 13.88 20.05 8.23
N LYS A 236 14.39 18.84 7.96
CA LYS A 236 14.68 18.30 6.63
C LYS A 236 14.47 16.79 6.63
N LEU A 237 13.28 16.36 6.23
CA LEU A 237 12.98 14.95 6.01
C LEU A 237 13.40 14.54 4.59
N ARG A 238 14.07 13.38 4.46
CA ARG A 238 14.43 12.75 3.18
C ARG A 238 14.33 11.25 3.34
N THR A 239 13.43 10.61 2.59
CA THR A 239 13.36 9.15 2.49
C THR A 239 14.47 8.63 1.57
N LYS A 240 14.84 7.36 1.73
CA LYS A 240 15.87 6.70 0.90
C LYS A 240 15.22 6.09 -0.33
N ALA A 241 15.93 6.05 -1.45
CA ALA A 241 15.47 5.34 -2.63
C ALA A 241 15.41 3.83 -2.36
N PRO A 242 14.43 3.10 -2.94
CA PRO A 242 14.44 1.65 -2.93
C PRO A 242 15.76 1.15 -3.52
N GLN A 243 16.43 0.22 -2.83
CA GLN A 243 17.63 -0.43 -3.33
C GLN A 243 17.24 -1.77 -3.94
N LEU A 244 17.73 -2.04 -5.15
CA LEU A 244 17.64 -3.38 -5.71
C LEU A 244 18.58 -4.27 -4.90
N VAL A 245 17.99 -5.16 -4.13
CA VAL A 245 18.74 -6.23 -3.45
C VAL A 245 18.61 -7.45 -4.34
N GLU A 246 19.70 -7.78 -5.04
CA GLU A 246 19.84 -9.13 -5.60
C GLU A 246 19.97 -10.06 -4.42
N ARG A 247 18.85 -10.69 -4.05
CA ARG A 247 18.90 -11.80 -3.12
C ARG A 247 19.58 -12.91 -3.89
N GLU A 248 20.66 -13.49 -3.36
CA GLU A 248 21.09 -14.81 -3.83
C GLU A 248 19.82 -15.67 -3.86
N PRO A 249 19.58 -16.40 -4.98
CA PRO A 249 18.44 -17.30 -5.04
C PRO A 249 18.49 -18.07 -3.74
N SER A 250 17.43 -17.96 -2.95
CA SER A 250 17.37 -18.72 -1.71
C SER A 250 17.72 -20.15 -2.12
N PRO A 251 18.66 -20.82 -1.43
CA PRO A 251 18.96 -22.22 -1.76
C PRO A 251 17.59 -22.89 -1.89
N PRO A 252 17.34 -23.59 -3.02
CA PRO A 252 16.01 -24.09 -3.34
C PRO A 252 15.46 -24.65 -2.06
N SER A 253 14.36 -24.06 -1.59
CA SER A 253 13.91 -24.30 -0.22
C SER A 253 13.89 -25.82 -0.05
N THR A 254 14.74 -26.37 0.82
CA THR A 254 14.70 -27.80 1.15
C THR A 254 13.49 -28.12 2.02
N PHE A 255 12.52 -27.20 2.07
CA PHE A 255 11.13 -27.54 2.22
C PHE A 255 10.60 -27.99 0.85
N HIS A 256 10.54 -29.30 0.65
CA HIS A 256 9.51 -29.91 -0.16
C HIS A 256 8.16 -29.48 0.42
N VAL A 257 7.64 -28.34 -0.03
CA VAL A 257 6.22 -28.02 0.13
C VAL A 257 5.56 -28.51 -1.14
N ASP A 258 5.43 -29.83 -1.26
CA ASP A 258 4.72 -30.50 -2.36
C ASP A 258 3.21 -30.34 -2.17
N GLY A 259 2.74 -29.09 -2.24
CA GLY A 259 1.33 -28.73 -2.40
C GLY A 259 0.98 -28.34 -3.85
N VAL A 260 1.96 -28.36 -4.76
CA VAL A 260 1.76 -28.21 -6.20
C VAL A 260 2.19 -29.52 -6.85
N LEU A 261 1.23 -30.22 -7.45
CA LEU A 261 1.50 -31.43 -8.23
C LEU A 261 2.51 -31.08 -9.34
N PRO A 262 3.60 -31.83 -9.50
CA PRO A 262 4.53 -31.63 -10.60
C PRO A 262 3.78 -31.68 -11.93
N SER A 263 4.17 -30.85 -12.90
CA SER A 263 3.51 -30.72 -14.20
C SER A 263 3.60 -31.96 -15.11
N GLY A 264 3.97 -33.13 -14.54
CA GLY A 264 3.90 -34.43 -15.17
C GLY A 264 2.80 -35.26 -14.51
N ARG A 265 1.74 -35.58 -15.25
CA ARG A 265 0.73 -36.57 -14.84
C ARG A 265 1.38 -37.96 -14.82
N SER A 266 2.07 -38.30 -13.74
CA SER A 266 2.32 -39.69 -13.35
C SER A 266 1.57 -39.94 -12.05
N PRO A 267 0.32 -40.46 -12.14
CA PRO A 267 -0.40 -40.90 -10.95
C PRO A 267 0.47 -41.87 -10.15
N ARG A 268 0.62 -41.63 -8.86
CA ARG A 268 1.21 -42.57 -7.91
C ARG A 268 0.12 -42.99 -6.96
N GLU A 269 -0.12 -44.29 -6.90
CA GLU A 269 -1.05 -44.87 -5.93
C GLU A 269 -0.39 -44.92 -4.55
N VAL A 270 -1.11 -44.47 -3.53
CA VAL A 270 -0.68 -44.43 -2.13
C VAL A 270 -1.59 -45.37 -1.34
N ARG A 271 -1.05 -46.42 -0.75
CA ARG A 271 -1.83 -47.49 -0.09
C ARG A 271 -1.58 -47.58 1.41
N THR A 272 -0.60 -46.85 1.95
CA THR A 272 -0.26 -46.90 3.38
C THR A 272 -0.02 -45.51 3.98
N ALA A 273 -0.22 -45.39 5.30
CA ALA A 273 0.09 -44.16 6.04
C ALA A 273 1.58 -43.76 5.93
N ALA A 274 2.48 -44.75 5.80
CA ALA A 274 3.91 -44.51 5.61
C ALA A 274 4.21 -43.92 4.23
N GLU A 275 3.53 -44.39 3.17
CA GLU A 275 3.64 -43.82 1.82
C GLU A 275 3.04 -42.42 1.75
N ALA A 276 1.91 -42.18 2.41
CA ALA A 276 1.29 -40.86 2.52
C ALA A 276 2.22 -39.86 3.23
N ALA A 277 2.80 -40.27 4.36
CA ALA A 277 3.75 -39.46 5.12
C ALA A 277 5.03 -39.16 4.31
N ALA A 278 5.52 -40.12 3.54
CA ALA A 278 6.69 -39.93 2.66
C ALA A 278 6.44 -38.91 1.52
N LEU A 279 5.17 -38.66 1.18
CA LEU A 279 4.75 -37.68 0.18
C LEU A 279 4.29 -36.35 0.81
N GLY A 280 4.45 -36.17 2.12
CA GLY A 280 4.06 -34.95 2.83
C GLY A 280 2.55 -34.80 3.04
N PHE A 281 1.76 -35.85 2.78
CA PHE A 281 0.33 -35.84 3.11
C PHE A 281 0.10 -36.05 4.60
N LEU A 282 -0.87 -35.33 5.15
CA LEU A 282 -1.41 -35.57 6.48
C LEU A 282 -2.61 -36.52 6.35
N LEU A 283 -2.47 -37.74 6.87
CA LEU A 283 -3.61 -38.63 7.04
C LEU A 283 -4.39 -38.20 8.28
N VAL A 284 -5.65 -37.83 8.12
CA VAL A 284 -6.57 -37.55 9.22
C VAL A 284 -7.54 -38.72 9.31
N GLU A 285 -7.34 -39.57 10.31
CA GLU A 285 -8.27 -40.66 10.60
C GLU A 285 -9.63 -40.09 11.04
N ASP A 286 -10.70 -40.80 10.68
CA ASP A 286 -12.09 -40.46 11.03
C ASP A 286 -12.59 -39.06 10.58
N LEU A 287 -11.93 -38.44 9.59
CA LEU A 287 -12.36 -37.16 9.02
C LEU A 287 -13.77 -37.23 8.42
N VAL A 288 -14.15 -38.41 7.91
CA VAL A 288 -15.45 -38.69 7.31
C VAL A 288 -16.01 -39.96 7.93
N ALA A 289 -17.32 -39.97 8.19
CA ALA A 289 -18.00 -41.15 8.72
C ALA A 289 -17.93 -42.32 7.70
N PRO A 290 -17.84 -43.58 8.16
CA PRO A 290 -17.66 -44.73 7.26
C PRO A 290 -18.72 -44.87 6.16
N ASP A 291 -19.98 -44.58 6.48
CA ASP A 291 -21.10 -44.60 5.53
C ASP A 291 -20.95 -43.55 4.43
N VAL A 292 -20.51 -42.34 4.79
CA VAL A 292 -20.22 -41.28 3.82
C VAL A 292 -19.01 -41.65 2.95
N CYS A 293 -18.03 -42.37 3.50
CA CYS A 293 -16.91 -42.89 2.73
C CYS A 293 -17.37 -43.91 1.68
N ASP A 294 -18.23 -44.86 2.06
CA ASP A 294 -18.79 -45.87 1.17
C ASP A 294 -19.66 -45.25 0.06
N ASP A 295 -20.47 -44.24 0.39
CA ASP A 295 -21.28 -43.51 -0.59
C ASP A 295 -20.41 -42.78 -1.62
N LEU A 296 -19.28 -42.21 -1.17
CA LEU A 296 -18.32 -41.55 -2.05
C LEU A 296 -17.65 -42.55 -2.98
N VAL A 297 -17.25 -43.74 -2.50
CA VAL A 297 -16.74 -44.83 -3.36
C VAL A 297 -17.72 -45.14 -4.48
N ALA A 298 -18.96 -45.47 -4.10
CA ALA A 298 -19.97 -45.93 -5.02
C ALA A 298 -20.30 -44.86 -6.08
N PHE A 299 -20.31 -43.59 -5.69
CA PHE A 299 -20.52 -42.48 -6.61
C PHE A 299 -19.44 -42.41 -7.69
N TYR A 300 -18.16 -42.51 -7.33
CA TYR A 300 -17.06 -42.37 -8.29
C TYR A 300 -16.84 -43.64 -9.13
N GLU A 301 -17.08 -44.83 -8.59
CA GLU A 301 -17.11 -46.07 -9.39
C GLU A 301 -18.17 -46.00 -10.50
N ALA A 302 -19.31 -45.36 -10.22
CA ALA A 302 -20.39 -45.17 -11.17
C ALA A 302 -20.13 -44.03 -12.19
N HIS A 303 -19.22 -43.10 -11.90
CA HIS A 303 -18.98 -41.88 -12.69
C HIS A 303 -17.48 -41.65 -12.96
N PRO A 304 -16.79 -42.59 -13.64
CA PRO A 304 -15.34 -42.51 -13.88
C PRO A 304 -14.94 -41.30 -14.74
N GLU A 305 -15.85 -40.71 -15.52
CA GLU A 305 -15.62 -39.51 -16.31
C GLU A 305 -15.35 -38.24 -15.48
N GLN A 306 -15.72 -38.25 -14.20
CA GLN A 306 -15.41 -37.15 -13.28
C GLN A 306 -13.92 -37.11 -12.93
N LEU A 307 -13.20 -38.25 -13.03
CA LEU A 307 -11.78 -38.35 -12.76
C LEU A 307 -10.98 -37.72 -13.91
N GLY A 308 -10.47 -36.51 -13.68
CA GLY A 308 -9.63 -35.78 -14.63
C GLY A 308 -10.40 -34.91 -15.64
N SER A 309 -11.66 -34.58 -15.37
CA SER A 309 -12.39 -33.60 -16.17
C SER A 309 -11.92 -32.17 -15.88
N ASP A 310 -11.54 -31.42 -16.92
CA ASP A 310 -11.15 -29.99 -16.82
C ASP A 310 -12.38 -29.06 -16.79
N HIS A 311 -13.58 -29.61 -16.64
CA HIS A 311 -14.83 -28.88 -16.79
C HIS A 311 -15.50 -28.56 -15.45
N ARG A 312 -15.34 -27.28 -15.05
CA ARG A 312 -16.15 -26.47 -14.12
C ARG A 312 -15.87 -26.64 -12.62
N ASP A 313 -14.92 -25.86 -12.10
CA ASP A 313 -15.16 -24.86 -11.05
C ASP A 313 -13.92 -23.95 -10.86
N PRO A 314 -13.98 -22.62 -11.11
CA PRO A 314 -12.87 -21.71 -10.81
C PRO A 314 -12.56 -21.56 -9.31
N TYR A 315 -13.43 -22.02 -8.41
CA TYR A 315 -13.22 -21.90 -6.96
C TYR A 315 -12.26 -22.95 -6.36
N TRP A 316 -12.12 -24.12 -6.99
CA TRP A 316 -11.43 -25.28 -6.39
C TRP A 316 -10.10 -25.66 -7.06
N ASN A 317 -9.77 -25.04 -8.19
CA ASN A 317 -8.57 -25.40 -8.96
C ASN A 317 -7.22 -25.16 -8.25
N ASN A 318 -7.18 -24.53 -7.06
CA ASN A 318 -5.93 -24.19 -6.38
C ASN A 318 -5.92 -24.43 -4.85
N ARG A 319 -6.89 -25.13 -4.27
CA ARG A 319 -6.86 -25.50 -2.85
C ARG A 319 -7.45 -26.90 -2.64
N ILE A 320 -6.54 -27.85 -2.41
CA ILE A 320 -6.68 -29.14 -1.69
C ILE A 320 -8.12 -29.50 -1.33
N ILE A 321 -8.65 -30.50 -2.04
CA ILE A 321 -9.49 -31.62 -1.56
C ILE A 321 -9.83 -32.47 -2.81
N GLN A 322 -9.19 -33.63 -2.98
CA GLN A 322 -9.68 -34.71 -3.84
C GLN A 322 -10.21 -35.80 -2.90
N TYR A 323 -11.52 -36.04 -2.92
CA TYR A 323 -12.27 -36.67 -1.83
C TYR A 323 -12.76 -38.10 -2.12
N PRO A 324 -12.20 -38.84 -3.11
CA PRO A 324 -11.77 -40.21 -2.78
C PRO A 324 -10.72 -40.83 -3.75
N ASP A 325 -9.56 -41.24 -3.23
CA ASP A 325 -8.85 -42.46 -3.67
C ASP A 325 -9.32 -43.63 -2.81
N VAL A 326 -10.64 -43.86 -2.73
CA VAL A 326 -11.15 -45.02 -2.00
C VAL A 326 -11.14 -46.22 -2.95
N ALA A 327 -9.94 -46.78 -3.12
CA ALA A 327 -9.77 -48.13 -3.61
C ALA A 327 -9.76 -49.07 -2.41
N GLN A 328 -10.90 -49.75 -2.23
CA GLN A 328 -11.03 -50.92 -1.35
C GLN A 328 -10.05 -52.00 -1.85
N THR A 329 -8.89 -52.17 -1.21
CA THR A 329 -8.02 -53.31 -1.53
C THR A 329 -8.50 -54.55 -0.79
N ASP A 330 -8.93 -55.54 -1.56
CA ASP A 330 -9.27 -56.90 -1.19
C ASP A 330 -8.64 -57.39 0.12
N VAL A 331 -9.46 -57.45 1.17
CA VAL A 331 -9.23 -58.39 2.28
C VAL A 331 -9.37 -59.79 1.69
N VAL A 332 -8.23 -60.42 1.43
CA VAL A 332 -8.14 -61.87 1.23
C VAL A 332 -8.80 -62.55 2.42
N ARG A 333 -9.96 -63.16 2.16
CA ARG A 333 -10.47 -64.27 2.95
C ARG A 333 -9.42 -65.38 2.93
N ALA A 334 -8.82 -65.69 4.07
CA ALA A 334 -8.32 -67.03 4.37
C ALA A 334 -8.20 -67.23 5.89
N THR A 335 -9.17 -67.99 6.42
CA THR A 335 -9.23 -68.70 7.73
C THR A 335 -9.15 -67.91 9.02
#